data_AF-A0A178TD35-F1
#
_entry.id   AF-A0A178TD35-F1
#
_cell.length_a   1.000
_cell.length_b   1.000
_cell.length_c   1.000
_cell.angle_alpha   90.00
_cell.angle_beta   90.00
_cell.angle_gamma   90.00
#
_symmetry.space_group_name_H-M   'P 1'
#
loop_
_entity.id
_entity.type
_entity.pdbx_description
1 polymer ?
#
loop_
_entity_poly.entity_id
_entity_poly.type
_entity_poly.pdbx_seq_one_letter_code
_entity_poly.pdbx_strand_id
1 'polypeptide(L)'
;MSRLSVVHFLRANAVSFSSVVQIGDSQEIRLSARALAVQRQLEYVDSREFPLTFPIFAKPIPTPPIDAEPLCRHTLHDCPLIAVHSMRIIGVSSTSVVHIGSTKTVEANSRVKHIRQL
;
A
#
# COMPACT_ATOMS: atom_id res chain seq x y z
N MET A 1 -3.57 -19.17 15.01
CA MET A 1 -2.09 -19.15 15.12
C MET A 1 -1.53 -18.26 14.02
N SER A 2 -0.52 -17.44 14.30
CA SER A 2 0.20 -16.68 13.28
C SER A 2 1.17 -17.59 12.52
N ARG A 3 1.57 -17.18 11.30
CA ARG A 3 2.59 -17.87 10.52
C ARG A 3 3.96 -17.30 10.83
N LEU A 4 4.99 -18.15 10.77
CA LEU A 4 6.39 -17.73 10.84
C LEU A 4 6.90 -17.41 9.43
N SER A 5 7.43 -16.20 9.26
CA SER A 5 8.10 -15.78 8.02
C SER A 5 9.61 -15.89 8.18
N VAL A 6 10.27 -16.66 7.32
CA VAL A 6 11.73 -16.84 7.31
C VAL A 6 12.28 -16.37 5.96
N VAL A 7 13.17 -15.38 6.02
CA VAL A 7 13.86 -14.84 4.85
C VAL A 7 15.35 -14.83 5.16
N HIS A 8 16.14 -15.62 4.42
CA HIS A 8 17.58 -15.71 4.69
C HIS A 8 18.35 -14.47 4.24
N PHE A 9 17.96 -13.89 3.10
CA PHE A 9 18.61 -12.70 2.56
C PHE A 9 17.58 -11.68 2.07
N LEU A 10 17.66 -10.45 2.59
CA LEU A 10 16.86 -9.33 2.15
C LEU A 10 17.77 -8.23 1.58
N ARG A 11 17.52 -7.84 0.34
CA ARG A 11 18.16 -6.68 -0.27
C ARG A 11 17.10 -5.70 -0.74
N ALA A 12 17.00 -4.55 -0.09
CA ALA A 12 16.19 -3.42 -0.52
C ALA A 12 17.11 -2.29 -0.98
N ASN A 13 17.01 -1.88 -2.25
CA ASN A 13 17.91 -0.89 -2.82
C ASN A 13 17.50 0.56 -2.48
N ALA A 14 16.20 0.85 -2.39
CA ALA A 14 15.70 2.18 -2.07
C ALA A 14 14.37 2.10 -1.29
N VAL A 15 14.22 2.96 -0.30
CA VAL A 15 12.97 3.14 0.47
C VAL A 15 12.73 4.65 0.58
N SER A 16 11.61 5.13 0.03
CA SER A 16 11.37 6.57 -0.16
C SER A 16 9.89 6.94 0.00
N PHE A 17 9.60 8.25 0.09
CA PHE A 17 8.23 8.78 0.17
C PHE A 17 7.36 8.10 1.24
N SER A 18 7.80 8.15 2.49
CA SER A 18 7.10 7.58 3.66
C SER A 18 6.81 6.08 3.57
N SER A 19 7.67 5.36 2.85
CA SER A 19 7.60 3.90 2.73
C SER A 19 8.39 3.20 3.82
N VAL A 20 8.03 1.95 4.10
CA VAL A 20 8.58 1.20 5.23
C VAL A 20 8.98 -0.21 4.80
N VAL A 21 10.13 -0.68 5.28
CA VAL A 21 10.48 -2.11 5.27
C VAL A 21 10.35 -2.59 6.70
N GLN A 22 9.27 -3.33 6.98
CA GLN A 22 8.94 -3.86 8.30
C GLN A 22 9.39 -5.32 8.40
N ILE A 23 10.24 -5.62 9.38
CA ILE A 23 10.65 -6.99 9.71
C ILE A 23 10.16 -7.29 11.13
N GLY A 24 9.49 -8.42 11.30
CA GLY A 24 8.81 -8.80 12.54
C GLY A 24 7.31 -8.56 12.47
N ASP A 25 6.61 -9.04 13.49
CA ASP A 25 5.15 -8.98 13.55
C ASP A 25 4.65 -7.56 13.84
N SER A 26 3.43 -7.27 13.39
CA SER A 26 2.74 -6.01 13.66
C SER A 26 1.29 -6.27 14.05
N GLN A 27 0.68 -5.29 14.71
CA GLN A 27 -0.75 -5.35 15.00
C GLN A 27 -1.55 -4.86 13.78
N GLU A 28 -1.12 -3.75 13.19
CA GLU A 28 -1.86 -3.03 12.16
C GLU A 28 -0.89 -2.34 11.19
N ILE A 29 -1.28 -2.30 9.92
CA ILE A 29 -0.61 -1.56 8.86
C ILE A 29 -1.63 -0.65 8.18
N ARG A 30 -1.44 0.67 8.27
CA ARG A 30 -2.27 1.66 7.57
C ARG A 30 -1.44 2.46 6.57
N LEU A 31 -1.83 2.40 5.31
CA LEU A 31 -1.17 3.09 4.20
C LEU A 31 -2.16 4.02 3.51
N SER A 32 -1.72 5.24 3.24
CA SER A 32 -2.53 6.25 2.54
C SER A 32 -1.64 7.02 1.57
N ALA A 33 -1.95 6.90 0.28
CA ALA A 33 -1.25 7.58 -0.79
C ALA A 33 -2.25 8.40 -1.61
N ARG A 34 -1.91 9.67 -1.86
CA ARG A 34 -2.59 10.55 -2.81
C ARG A 34 -1.55 11.08 -3.78
N ALA A 35 -1.69 10.75 -5.05
CA ALA A 35 -0.78 11.21 -6.08
C ALA A 35 -1.55 11.97 -7.15
N LEU A 36 -1.10 13.18 -7.47
CA LEU A 36 -1.47 13.90 -8.68
C LEU A 36 -0.25 13.89 -9.58
N ALA A 37 -0.35 13.27 -10.75
CA ALA A 37 0.67 13.40 -11.77
C ALA A 37 0.10 14.28 -12.89
N VAL A 38 0.92 15.13 -13.51
CA VAL A 38 0.50 15.95 -14.64
C VAL A 38 1.58 15.93 -15.72
N GLN A 39 1.20 15.76 -16.97
CA GLN A 39 2.10 15.74 -18.13
C GLN A 39 1.63 16.75 -19.18
N ARG A 40 2.52 17.62 -19.67
CA ARG A 40 2.20 18.68 -20.66
C ARG A 40 3.25 18.73 -21.78
N GLN A 41 2.89 19.28 -22.94
CA GLN A 41 3.82 19.58 -24.04
C GLN A 41 4.55 20.93 -23.87
N LEU A 42 3.92 21.91 -23.21
CA LEU A 42 4.50 23.23 -22.93
C LEU A 42 4.60 23.45 -21.41
N GLU A 43 5.65 24.14 -20.97
CA GLU A 43 5.98 24.38 -19.55
C GLU A 43 5.10 25.44 -18.87
N TYR A 44 4.11 26.00 -19.56
CA TYR A 44 3.22 27.01 -18.99
C TYR A 44 2.26 26.38 -17.97
N VAL A 45 2.21 26.95 -16.76
CA VAL A 45 1.32 26.54 -15.67
C VAL A 45 0.58 27.77 -15.17
N ASP A 46 -0.70 27.91 -15.51
CA ASP A 46 -1.57 28.83 -14.78
C ASP A 46 -2.07 28.12 -13.52
N SER A 47 -1.77 28.69 -12.35
CA SER A 47 -2.16 28.14 -11.04
C SER A 47 -3.68 28.04 -10.86
N ARG A 48 -4.47 28.71 -11.71
CA ARG A 48 -5.93 28.65 -11.71
C ARG A 48 -6.50 27.45 -12.49
N GLU A 49 -5.69 26.79 -13.33
CA GLU A 49 -6.14 25.66 -14.17
C GLU A 49 -6.30 24.35 -13.40
N PHE A 50 -5.67 24.23 -12.23
CA PHE A 50 -5.63 23.00 -11.47
C PHE A 50 -6.32 23.17 -10.12
N PRO A 51 -7.63 22.87 -10.01
CA PRO A 51 -8.19 22.63 -8.70
C PRO A 51 -7.42 21.45 -8.08
N LEU A 52 -6.62 21.72 -7.04
CA LEU A 52 -5.95 20.70 -6.22
C LEU A 52 -6.97 19.73 -5.57
N THR A 53 -8.24 20.13 -5.58
CA THR A 53 -9.37 19.38 -5.09
C THR A 53 -10.01 18.60 -6.24
N PHE A 54 -9.63 17.33 -6.38
CA PHE A 54 -10.33 16.41 -7.25
C PHE A 54 -11.28 15.52 -6.43
N PRO A 55 -12.50 15.23 -6.92
CA PRO A 55 -13.45 14.39 -6.19
C PRO A 55 -12.86 13.03 -5.77
N ILE A 56 -11.96 12.46 -6.59
CA ILE A 56 -11.25 11.22 -6.26
C ILE A 56 -10.48 11.29 -4.94
N PHE A 57 -10.00 12.46 -4.51
CA PHE A 57 -9.26 12.66 -3.25
C PHE A 57 -10.17 12.87 -2.02
N ALA A 58 -11.46 13.15 -2.23
CA ALA A 58 -12.42 13.39 -1.15
C ALA A 58 -13.54 12.34 -1.06
N LYS A 59 -13.83 11.62 -2.15
CA LYS A 59 -14.90 10.61 -2.19
C LYS A 59 -14.66 9.53 -1.12
N PRO A 60 -15.68 9.11 -0.35
CA PRO A 60 -15.54 7.98 0.56
C PRO A 60 -15.17 6.71 -0.21
N ILE A 61 -14.38 5.84 0.42
CA ILE A 61 -14.05 4.54 -0.16
C ILE A 61 -15.30 3.67 -0.04
N PRO A 62 -15.79 3.07 -1.13
CA PRO A 62 -16.92 2.15 -1.06
C PRO A 62 -16.54 0.97 -0.16
N THR A 63 -17.25 0.81 0.96
CA THR A 63 -17.16 -0.38 1.78
C THR A 63 -18.22 -1.38 1.31
N PRO A 64 -17.95 -2.69 1.35
CA PRO A 64 -19.01 -3.66 1.16
C PRO A 64 -20.13 -3.43 2.18
N PRO A 65 -21.40 -3.72 1.84
CA PRO A 65 -22.48 -3.66 2.80
C PRO A 65 -22.16 -4.56 3.99
N ILE A 66 -22.54 -4.14 5.19
CA ILE A 66 -22.40 -4.96 6.39
C ILE A 66 -23.47 -6.05 6.28
N ASP A 67 -23.04 -7.31 6.12
CA ASP A 67 -23.95 -8.44 6.22
C ASP A 67 -24.55 -8.46 7.63
N ALA A 68 -25.87 -8.62 7.74
CA ALA A 68 -26.57 -8.63 9.02
C ALA A 68 -26.21 -9.85 9.89
N GLU A 69 -25.70 -10.91 9.26
CA GLU A 69 -25.36 -12.17 9.90
C GLU A 69 -23.87 -12.23 10.30
N PRO A 70 -23.54 -12.71 11.51
CA PRO A 70 -22.15 -12.85 11.94
C PRO A 70 -21.43 -13.95 11.12
N LEU A 71 -20.47 -13.55 10.29
CA LEU A 71 -19.60 -14.50 9.58
C LEU A 71 -18.47 -14.98 10.51
N CYS A 72 -18.46 -16.28 10.85
CA CYS A 72 -17.33 -16.89 11.53
C CYS A 72 -16.32 -17.44 10.52
N ARG A 73 -15.08 -16.94 10.56
CA ARG A 73 -13.98 -17.45 9.74
C ARG A 73 -13.00 -18.24 10.60
N HIS A 74 -12.86 -19.53 10.32
CA HIS A 74 -11.77 -20.35 10.84
C HIS A 74 -10.68 -20.48 9.76
N THR A 75 -9.44 -20.19 10.13
CA THR A 75 -8.29 -20.36 9.23
C THR A 75 -7.34 -21.38 9.81
N LEU A 76 -7.11 -22.46 9.07
CA LEU A 76 -6.09 -23.47 9.35
C LEU A 76 -4.81 -23.11 8.59
N HIS A 77 -3.66 -23.36 9.19
CA HIS A 77 -2.35 -23.19 8.55
C HIS A 77 -1.61 -24.53 8.59
N ASP A 78 -1.88 -25.40 7.62
CA ASP A 78 -1.26 -26.74 7.55
C ASP A 78 0.27 -26.70 7.58
N CYS A 79 0.85 -25.71 6.90
CA CYS A 79 2.24 -25.34 7.04
C CYS A 79 2.32 -23.91 7.57
N PRO A 80 2.63 -23.71 8.87
CA PRO A 80 2.72 -22.38 9.47
C PRO A 80 4.02 -21.65 9.09
N LEU A 81 4.89 -22.27 8.29
CA LEU A 81 6.15 -21.70 7.84
C LEU A 81 6.02 -21.15 6.41
N ILE A 82 6.38 -19.89 6.22
CA ILE A 82 6.63 -19.29 4.91
C ILE A 82 8.12 -18.99 4.87
N ALA A 83 8.88 -19.78 4.11
CA ALA A 83 10.33 -19.66 4.03
C ALA A 83 10.77 -19.37 2.59
N VAL A 84 11.61 -18.35 2.41
CA VAL A 84 12.25 -18.02 1.15
C VAL A 84 13.74 -17.76 1.37
N HIS A 85 14.56 -18.13 0.39
CA HIS A 85 16.01 -17.90 0.48
C HIS A 85 16.34 -16.41 0.36
N SER A 86 15.90 -15.76 -0.70
CA SER A 86 16.29 -14.37 -0.97
C SER A 86 15.14 -13.52 -1.49
N MET A 87 15.04 -12.30 -0.98
CA MET A 87 14.17 -11.25 -1.52
C MET A 87 15.01 -10.07 -1.98
N ARG A 88 14.82 -9.66 -3.23
CA ARG A 88 15.45 -8.48 -3.82
C ARG A 88 14.39 -7.47 -4.23
N ILE A 89 14.43 -6.31 -3.61
CA ILE A 89 13.49 -5.20 -3.82
C ILE A 89 14.26 -4.02 -4.40
N ILE A 90 13.83 -3.55 -5.57
CA ILE A 90 14.49 -2.44 -6.27
C ILE A 90 14.12 -1.10 -5.64
N GLY A 91 12.88 -0.95 -5.17
CA GLY A 91 12.42 0.27 -4.52
C GLY A 91 11.10 0.07 -3.79
N VAL A 92 10.92 0.76 -2.67
CA VAL A 92 9.66 0.86 -1.92
C VAL A 92 9.32 2.35 -1.85
N SER A 93 8.21 2.77 -2.45
CA SER A 93 7.86 4.18 -2.63
C SER A 93 6.37 4.46 -2.46
N SER A 94 6.01 5.74 -2.27
CA SER A 94 4.63 6.24 -2.26
C SER A 94 3.74 5.62 -1.18
N THR A 95 4.19 5.71 0.08
CA THR A 95 3.49 5.14 1.24
C THR A 95 3.22 3.64 1.05
N SER A 96 4.24 2.87 0.66
CA SER A 96 4.15 1.42 0.54
C SER A 96 4.96 0.71 1.62
N VAL A 97 4.65 -0.56 1.86
CA VAL A 97 5.33 -1.37 2.86
C VAL A 97 5.80 -2.70 2.26
N VAL A 98 7.01 -3.10 2.60
CA VAL A 98 7.45 -4.49 2.52
C VAL A 98 7.39 -5.04 3.93
N HIS A 99 6.55 -6.04 4.17
CA HIS A 99 6.39 -6.63 5.51
C HIS A 99 6.82 -8.10 5.53
N ILE A 100 7.73 -8.43 6.45
CA ILE A 100 8.21 -9.78 6.72
C ILE A 100 7.80 -10.15 8.14
N GLY A 101 6.67 -10.81 8.29
CA GLY A 101 6.09 -11.16 9.58
C GLY A 101 4.58 -11.38 9.46
N SER A 102 3.91 -11.47 10.60
CA SER A 102 2.45 -11.56 10.70
C SER A 102 1.84 -10.22 11.08
N THR A 103 0.67 -9.90 10.53
CA THR A 103 -0.13 -8.73 10.91
C THR A 103 -1.60 -9.09 11.01
N LYS A 104 -2.37 -8.36 11.83
CA LYS A 104 -3.81 -8.64 12.01
C LYS A 104 -4.67 -7.84 11.02
N THR A 105 -4.35 -6.56 10.82
CA THR A 105 -5.12 -5.67 9.96
C THR A 105 -4.21 -4.92 9.00
N VAL A 106 -4.64 -4.86 7.73
CA VAL A 106 -3.97 -4.08 6.70
C VAL A 106 -5.03 -3.24 6.00
N GLU A 107 -4.85 -1.92 6.06
CA GLU A 107 -5.66 -0.96 5.33
C GLU A 107 -4.75 -0.16 4.42
N ALA A 108 -4.92 -0.30 3.10
CA ALA A 108 -4.08 0.37 2.13
C ALA A 108 -4.93 1.12 1.11
N ASN A 109 -4.83 2.45 1.14
CA ASN A 109 -5.62 3.35 0.32
C ASN A 109 -4.70 4.10 -0.65
N SER A 110 -4.89 3.88 -1.94
CA SER A 110 -4.18 4.62 -2.99
C SER A 110 -5.17 5.38 -3.87
N ARG A 111 -4.95 6.68 -4.00
CA ARG A 111 -5.73 7.57 -4.86
C ARG A 111 -4.78 8.27 -5.81
N VAL A 112 -4.84 7.93 -7.08
CA VAL A 112 -3.97 8.52 -8.09
C VAL A 112 -4.82 9.23 -9.14
N LYS A 113 -4.49 10.48 -9.44
CA LYS A 113 -5.01 11.18 -10.61
C LYS A 113 -3.82 11.63 -11.45
N HIS A 114 -3.66 11.08 -12.64
CA HIS A 114 -2.64 11.53 -13.60
C HIS A 114 -3.35 12.26 -14.75
N ILE A 115 -2.98 13.49 -15.13
CA ILE A 115 -3.53 14.17 -16.32
C ILE A 115 -2.41 14.49 -17.29
N ARG A 116 -2.52 13.99 -18.53
CA ARG A 116 -1.73 14.46 -19.66
C ARG A 116 -2.58 15.33 -20.58
N GLN A 117 -2.05 16.47 -21.04
CA GLN A 117 -2.64 17.26 -22.14
C GLN A 117 -1.56 17.48 -23.21
N LEU A 118 -1.91 17.15 -24.47
CA LEU A 118 -1.17 17.54 -25.68
C LEU A 118 -1.71 18.88 -26.15
#